data_AF-A0A1F8C1W8-F1
#
_entry.id   AF-A0A1F8C1W8-F1
#
_cell.length_a   1.000
_cell.length_b   1.000
_cell.length_c   1.000
_cell.angle_alpha   90.00
_cell.angle_beta   90.00
_cell.angle_gamma   90.00
#
_symmetry.space_group_name_H-M   'P 1'
#
loop_
_entity.id
_entity.type
_entity.pdbx_description
1 polymer ?
#
loop_
_entity_poly.entity_id
_entity_poly.type
_entity_poly.pdbx_seq_one_letter_code
_entity_poly.pdbx_strand_id
1 'polypeptide(L)'
;MSVQHKNLASGNWGKMPLAAQLANVGSEVERTISWSQKGNQDYSQKAFARALELLALTKTHCKKNSQLKEVGRIYELLVDYFAGKNDYGSTDQLWKRYFSCYTYLTANVRNTSLDTNLIS
;
A
#
# COMPACT_ATOMS: atom_id res chain seq x y z
N MET A 1 -10.68 -5.94 -13.71
CA MET A 1 -10.74 -6.58 -12.38
C MET A 1 -11.94 -6.01 -11.63
N SER A 2 -12.80 -6.88 -11.09
CA SER A 2 -13.88 -6.46 -10.20
C SER A 2 -13.29 -6.17 -8.83
N VAL A 3 -13.52 -4.97 -8.28
CA VAL A 3 -13.13 -4.63 -6.90
C VAL A 3 -13.93 -5.53 -5.96
N GLN A 4 -13.29 -6.49 -5.28
CA GLN A 4 -14.00 -7.45 -4.43
C GLN A 4 -14.49 -6.80 -3.15
N HIS A 5 -13.82 -5.72 -2.72
CA HIS A 5 -14.16 -5.06 -1.48
C HIS A 5 -14.70 -3.63 -1.73
N LYS A 6 -16.02 -3.53 -1.92
CA LYS A 6 -16.76 -2.32 -2.31
C LYS A 6 -16.62 -1.12 -1.36
N ASN A 7 -16.18 -1.32 -0.12
CA ASN A 7 -16.07 -0.26 0.91
C ASN A 7 -14.73 0.47 0.94
N LEU A 8 -13.75 0.12 0.10
CA LEU A 8 -12.38 0.61 0.29
C LEU A 8 -12.03 1.90 -0.42
N ALA A 9 -12.97 2.37 -1.22
CA ALA A 9 -13.04 3.74 -1.67
C ALA A 9 -14.41 4.27 -1.28
N SER A 10 -14.58 4.68 -0.03
CA SER A 10 -15.75 5.46 0.42
C SER A 10 -15.82 6.86 -0.23
N GLY A 11 -15.43 6.98 -1.51
CA GLY A 11 -15.26 8.22 -2.27
C GLY A 11 -14.00 9.02 -1.93
N ASN A 12 -13.31 8.71 -0.83
CA ASN A 12 -12.21 9.53 -0.33
C ASN A 12 -10.82 9.09 -0.76
N TRP A 13 -10.64 7.90 -1.35
CA TRP A 13 -9.31 7.39 -1.71
C TRP A 13 -8.55 8.35 -2.63
N GLY A 14 -9.19 8.80 -3.72
CA GLY A 14 -8.58 9.75 -4.66
C GLY A 14 -8.31 11.14 -4.09
N LYS A 15 -8.89 11.50 -2.93
CA LYS A 15 -8.61 12.76 -2.23
C LYS A 15 -7.38 12.66 -1.32
N MET A 16 -6.98 11.44 -0.95
CA MET A 16 -5.80 11.23 -0.11
C MET A 16 -4.53 11.58 -0.88
N PRO A 17 -3.52 12.18 -0.22
CA PRO A 17 -2.19 12.30 -0.80
C PRO A 17 -1.62 10.92 -1.17
N LEU A 18 -0.82 10.85 -2.24
CA LEU A 18 -0.22 9.59 -2.69
C LEU A 18 0.54 8.87 -1.57
N ALA A 19 1.27 9.61 -0.72
CA ALA A 19 1.96 9.04 0.42
C ALA A 19 1.00 8.32 1.39
N ALA A 20 -0.18 8.89 1.64
CA ALA A 20 -1.18 8.25 2.50
C ALA A 20 -1.79 7.02 1.84
N GLN A 21 -2.00 7.03 0.52
CA GLN A 21 -2.45 5.86 -0.24
C GLN A 21 -1.41 4.72 -0.13
N LEU A 22 -0.13 5.03 -0.35
CA LEU A 22 0.98 4.07 -0.26
C LEU A 22 1.22 3.58 1.18
N ALA A 23 0.98 4.41 2.20
CA ALA A 23 1.02 3.96 3.60
C ALA A 23 -0.05 2.89 3.91
N ASN A 24 -1.25 3.04 3.34
CA ASN A 24 -2.32 2.05 3.49
C ASN A 24 -1.99 0.75 2.71
N VAL A 25 -1.43 0.86 1.50
CA VAL A 25 -0.90 -0.31 0.77
C VAL A 25 0.15 -1.03 1.62
N GLY A 26 1.11 -0.28 2.16
CA GLY A 26 2.16 -0.82 3.02
C GLY A 26 1.62 -1.58 4.23
N SER A 27 0.54 -1.09 4.84
CA SER A 27 -0.13 -1.77 5.96
C SER A 27 -0.75 -3.12 5.58
N GLU A 28 -1.22 -3.28 4.33
CA GLU A 28 -1.68 -4.57 3.80
C GLU A 28 -0.51 -5.50 3.47
N VAL A 29 0.59 -4.96 2.95
CA VAL A 29 1.83 -5.72 2.68
C VAL A 29 2.44 -6.25 3.98
N GLU A 30 2.52 -5.43 5.03
CA GLU A 30 2.99 -5.88 6.35
C GLU A 30 2.08 -6.96 6.96
N ARG A 31 0.75 -6.85 6.77
CA ARG A 31 -0.20 -7.89 7.20
C ARG A 31 -0.02 -9.18 6.41
N THR A 32 0.23 -9.08 5.10
CA THR A 32 0.55 -10.24 4.25
C THR A 32 1.74 -11.00 4.82
N ILE A 33 2.84 -10.28 5.10
CA ILE A 33 4.06 -10.84 5.69
C ILE A 33 3.77 -11.44 7.07
N SER A 34 3.12 -10.69 7.96
CA SER A 34 2.86 -11.13 9.33
C SER A 34 2.04 -12.42 9.40
N TRP A 35 1.00 -12.54 8.58
CA TRP A 35 0.17 -13.76 8.54
C TRP A 35 0.90 -14.94 7.91
N SER A 36 1.71 -14.71 6.87
CA SER A 36 2.55 -15.74 6.27
C SER A 36 3.55 -16.32 7.28
N GLN A 37 4.24 -15.45 8.03
CA GLN A 37 5.18 -15.85 9.08
C GLN A 37 4.52 -16.62 10.23
N LYS A 38 3.22 -16.41 10.46
CA LYS A 38 2.41 -17.16 11.43
C LYS A 38 1.84 -18.47 10.87
N GLY A 39 2.18 -18.84 9.63
CA GLY A 39 1.65 -20.02 8.95
C GLY A 39 0.19 -19.91 8.50
N ASN A 40 -0.42 -18.73 8.59
CA ASN A 40 -1.82 -18.51 8.21
C ASN A 40 -1.92 -17.98 6.77
N GLN A 41 -1.87 -18.91 5.81
CA GLN A 41 -1.84 -18.59 4.39
C GLN A 41 -3.13 -17.94 3.88
N ASP A 42 -4.31 -18.33 4.39
CA ASP A 42 -5.59 -17.73 3.98
C ASP A 42 -5.65 -16.23 4.31
N TYR A 43 -5.27 -15.85 5.53
CA TYR A 43 -5.23 -14.44 5.93
C TYR A 43 -4.13 -13.66 5.22
N SER A 44 -2.99 -14.30 4.96
CA SER A 44 -1.90 -13.70 4.17
C SER A 44 -2.39 -13.38 2.75
N GLN A 45 -3.04 -14.33 2.07
CA GLN A 45 -3.57 -14.16 0.72
C GLN A 45 -4.67 -13.09 0.66
N LYS A 46 -5.56 -13.03 1.66
CA LYS A 46 -6.57 -11.97 1.76
C LYS A 46 -5.95 -10.58 1.88
N ALA A 47 -4.95 -10.42 2.75
CA ALA A 47 -4.20 -9.15 2.86
C ALA A 47 -3.44 -8.81 1.57
N PHE A 48 -2.88 -9.82 0.90
CA PHE A 48 -2.16 -9.61 -0.35
C PHE A 48 -3.09 -9.14 -1.48
N ALA A 49 -4.22 -9.83 -1.67
CA ALA A 49 -5.25 -9.42 -2.63
C ALA A 49 -5.69 -7.98 -2.36
N ARG A 50 -5.85 -7.63 -1.08
CA ARG A 50 -6.22 -6.30 -0.65
C ARG A 50 -5.15 -5.24 -0.96
N ALA A 51 -3.86 -5.56 -0.81
CA ALA A 51 -2.76 -4.68 -1.24
C ALA A 51 -2.79 -4.40 -2.75
N LEU A 52 -3.03 -5.44 -3.57
CA LEU A 52 -3.11 -5.30 -5.03
C LEU A 52 -4.31 -4.45 -5.47
N GLU A 53 -5.47 -4.64 -4.83
CA GLU A 53 -6.63 -3.77 -5.08
C GLU A 53 -6.34 -2.30 -4.78
N LEU A 54 -5.64 -2.03 -3.67
CA LEU A 54 -5.26 -0.66 -3.32
C LEU A 54 -4.27 -0.05 -4.30
N LEU A 55 -3.31 -0.83 -4.81
CA LEU A 55 -2.40 -0.38 -5.85
C LEU A 55 -3.14 -0.10 -7.16
N ALA A 56 -4.07 -0.97 -7.55
CA ALA A 56 -4.92 -0.76 -8.73
C ALA A 56 -5.75 0.53 -8.59
N LEU A 57 -6.34 0.78 -7.43
CA LEU A 57 -7.07 2.01 -7.14
C LEU A 57 -6.14 3.24 -7.07
N THR A 58 -4.95 3.11 -6.49
CA THR A 58 -3.95 4.18 -6.46
C THR A 58 -3.54 4.59 -7.88
N LYS A 59 -3.33 3.60 -8.77
CA LYS A 59 -2.98 3.80 -10.17
C LYS A 59 -4.01 4.67 -10.91
N THR A 60 -5.31 4.54 -10.61
CA THR A 60 -6.35 5.37 -11.26
C THR A 60 -6.32 6.84 -10.84
N HIS A 61 -5.57 7.18 -9.77
CA HIS A 61 -5.46 8.54 -9.25
C HIS A 61 -4.05 9.13 -9.39
N CYS A 62 -3.10 8.42 -10.01
CA CYS A 62 -1.80 8.96 -10.35
C CYS A 62 -1.94 10.09 -11.38
N LYS A 63 -1.29 11.22 -11.11
CA LYS A 63 -1.33 12.42 -11.97
C LYS A 63 -0.11 12.54 -12.88
N LYS A 64 0.97 11.82 -12.58
CA LYS A 64 2.25 11.88 -13.30
C LYS A 64 2.67 10.50 -13.79
N ASN A 65 3.34 10.45 -14.93
CA ASN A 65 3.91 9.21 -15.48
C ASN A 65 4.92 8.56 -14.52
N SER A 66 5.67 9.33 -13.74
CA SER A 66 6.58 8.79 -12.73
C SER A 66 5.85 8.01 -11.64
N GLN A 67 4.70 8.52 -11.17
CA GLN A 67 3.86 7.84 -10.17
C GLN A 67 3.26 6.55 -10.74
N LEU A 68 2.80 6.58 -11.99
CA LEU A 68 2.29 5.38 -12.66
C LEU A 68 3.35 4.29 -12.78
N LYS A 69 4.59 4.68 -13.15
CA LYS A 69 5.72 3.75 -13.23
C LYS A 69 6.07 3.16 -11.86
N GLU A 70 6.12 4.00 -10.83
CA GLU A 70 6.38 3.56 -9.45
C GLU A 70 5.30 2.56 -8.99
N VAL A 71 4.02 2.93 -9.05
CA VAL A 71 2.90 2.08 -8.62
C VAL A 71 2.83 0.79 -9.42
N GLY A 72 3.08 0.85 -10.74
CA GLY A 72 3.18 -0.34 -11.59
C GLY A 72 4.32 -1.26 -11.16
N ARG A 73 5.49 -0.71 -10.87
CA ARG A 73 6.66 -1.49 -10.43
C ARG A 73 6.46 -2.14 -9.07
N ILE A 74 5.82 -1.43 -8.13
CA ILE A 74 5.42 -2.01 -6.84
C ILE A 74 4.51 -3.21 -7.09
N TYR A 75 3.48 -3.07 -7.93
CA TYR A 75 2.56 -4.15 -8.24
C TYR A 75 3.29 -5.38 -8.81
N GLU A 76 4.13 -5.18 -9.84
CA GLU A 76 4.91 -6.25 -10.46
C GLU A 76 5.78 -7.00 -9.45
N LEU A 77 6.56 -6.25 -8.65
CA LEU A 77 7.50 -6.82 -7.70
C LEU A 77 6.80 -7.51 -6.52
N LEU A 78 5.64 -7.01 -6.08
CA LEU A 78 4.84 -7.68 -5.05
C LEU A 78 4.22 -8.99 -5.56
N VAL A 79 3.76 -9.01 -6.81
CA VAL A 79 3.26 -10.24 -7.46
C VAL A 79 4.37 -11.25 -7.62
N ASP A 80 5.54 -10.84 -8.11
CA ASP A 80 6.71 -11.71 -8.19
C ASP A 80 7.11 -12.27 -6.81
N TYR A 81 7.09 -11.43 -5.78
CA TYR A 81 7.50 -11.83 -4.44
C TYR A 81 6.53 -12.78 -3.73
N PHE A 82 5.23 -12.45 -3.72
CA PHE A 82 4.24 -13.20 -2.92
C PHE A 82 3.55 -14.33 -3.68
N ALA A 83 3.50 -14.27 -5.01
CA ALA A 83 2.80 -15.24 -5.84
C ALA A 83 3.65 -15.83 -6.97
N GLY A 84 4.86 -15.30 -7.18
CA GLY A 84 5.81 -15.75 -8.19
C GLY A 84 6.97 -16.54 -7.61
N LYS A 85 8.05 -16.59 -8.38
CA LYS A 85 9.31 -17.26 -8.00
C LYS A 85 10.26 -16.34 -7.23
N ASN A 86 9.87 -15.08 -7.06
CA ASN A 86 10.75 -14.02 -6.56
C ASN A 86 12.00 -13.84 -7.44
N ASP A 87 11.82 -13.81 -8.76
CA ASP A 87 12.91 -13.69 -9.74
C ASP A 87 13.69 -12.37 -9.58
N TYR A 88 13.06 -11.33 -9.01
CA TYR A 88 13.71 -10.05 -8.70
C TYR A 88 14.36 -9.98 -7.31
N GLY A 89 14.25 -11.04 -6.49
CA GLY A 89 14.96 -11.15 -5.22
C GLY A 89 14.49 -10.17 -4.13
N SER A 90 13.19 -9.86 -4.08
CA SER A 90 12.61 -9.06 -3.00
C SER A 90 12.66 -9.79 -1.65
N THR A 91 12.59 -9.02 -0.56
CA THR A 91 12.58 -9.56 0.82
C THR A 91 11.56 -8.84 1.68
N ASP A 92 11.12 -9.46 2.78
CA ASP A 92 10.28 -8.82 3.79
C ASP A 92 10.85 -7.46 4.25
N GLN A 93 12.16 -7.41 4.46
CA GLN A 93 12.84 -6.20 4.95
C GLN A 93 12.84 -5.07 3.90
N LEU A 94 12.97 -5.42 2.62
CA LEU A 94 12.87 -4.45 1.52
C LEU A 94 11.49 -3.78 1.55
N TRP A 95 10.43 -4.56 1.64
CA TRP A 95 9.06 -4.04 1.63
C TRP A 95 8.73 -3.21 2.86
N LYS A 96 9.12 -3.68 4.05
CA LYS A 96 8.98 -2.90 5.29
C LYS A 96 9.69 -1.56 5.19
N ARG A 97 10.93 -1.55 4.68
CA ARG A 97 11.72 -0.31 4.50
C ARG A 97 11.10 0.63 3.47
N TYR A 98 10.64 0.11 2.34
CA TYR A 98 10.04 0.94 1.29
C TYR A 98 8.76 1.63 1.80
N PHE A 99 7.88 0.90 2.48
CA PHE A 99 6.60 1.43 2.92
C PHE A 99 6.66 2.27 4.20
N SER A 100 7.61 2.00 5.10
CA SER A 100 7.73 2.74 6.37
C SER A 100 7.96 4.24 6.19
N CYS A 101 8.66 4.63 5.12
CA CYS A 101 8.83 6.04 4.75
C CYS A 101 7.49 6.75 4.54
N TYR A 102 6.55 6.12 3.84
CA TYR A 102 5.22 6.70 3.59
C TYR A 102 4.35 6.72 4.85
N THR A 103 4.45 5.70 5.69
CA THR A 103 3.80 5.67 7.02
C THR A 103 4.27 6.83 7.89
N TYR A 104 5.59 7.04 7.97
CA TYR A 104 6.19 8.13 8.71
C TYR A 104 5.76 9.50 8.18
N LEU A 105 5.84 9.71 6.86
CA LEU A 105 5.40 10.96 6.23
C LEU A 105 3.92 11.25 6.50
N THR A 106 3.07 10.23 6.41
CA THR A 106 1.63 10.38 6.65
C THR A 106 1.33 10.73 8.12
N ALA A 107 2.06 10.13 9.07
CA ALA A 107 1.92 10.46 10.49
C ALA A 107 2.31 11.92 10.77
N ASN A 108 3.44 12.39 10.21
CA ASN A 108 3.87 13.78 10.38
C ASN A 108 2.86 14.79 9.83
N VAL A 109 2.33 14.57 8.62
CA VAL A 109 1.33 15.47 8.02
C VAL A 109 0.07 15.55 8.87
N ARG A 110 -0.37 14.43 9.46
CA ARG A 110 -1.52 14.42 10.38
C ARG A 110 -1.25 15.24 11.63
N ASN A 111 -0.09 15.07 12.24
CA ASN A 111 0.28 15.81 13.45
C ASN A 111 0.34 17.32 13.19
N THR A 112 0.97 17.75 12.09
CA THR A 112 0.99 19.17 11.70
C THR A 112 -0.40 19.74 11.40
N SER A 113 -1.30 18.92 10.83
CA SER A 113 -2.69 19.33 10.57
C SER A 113 -3.52 19.46 11.85
N LEU A 114 -3.20 18.72 12.91
CA LEU A 114 -3.87 18.85 14.21
C LEU A 114 -3.39 20.11 14.95
N ASP A 115 -2.09 20.38 14.91
CA ASP A 115 -1.51 21.58 15.56
C ASP A 115 -2.03 22.88 14.95
N THR A 116 -2.27 22.91 13.64
CA THR A 116 -2.82 24.09 12.93
C THR A 116 -4.30 24.35 13.22
N ASN A 117 -5.08 23.32 13.58
CA ASN A 117 -6.49 23.47 13.96
C ASN A 117 -6.70 23.82 15.45
N LEU A 118 -5.65 23.77 16.28
CA LEU A 118 -5.69 24.17 17.70
C LEU A 118 -5.34 25.65 17.91
N ILE A 119 -4.90 26.35 16.86
CA ILE A 119 -4.45 27.76 16.90
C ILE A 119 -5.48 28.70 16.22
N SER A 120 -6.58 28.16 15.68
CA SER A 120 -7.70 28.91 15.10
C SER A 120 -8.90 28.99 16.04
#